data_AF-A0A0U1DT04-F1
#
_entry.id   AF-A0A0U1DT04-F1
#
_cell.length_a   1.000
_cell.length_b   1.000
_cell.length_c   1.000
_cell.angle_alpha   90.00
_cell.angle_beta   90.00
_cell.angle_gamma   90.00
#
_symmetry.space_group_name_H-M   'P 1'
#
loop_
_entity.id
_entity.type
_entity.pdbx_description
1 polymer ?
#
loop_
_entity_poly.entity_id
_entity_poly.type
_entity_poly.pdbx_seq_one_letter_code
_entity_poly.pdbx_strand_id
1 'polypeptide(L)'
;MSDLEYTPRPYPHIVRDLLTTLTGGTVREAVTAPVAGPLQLNQLASRPIRRISHLEGVTDVAGTPVPVRFTNADFDLADADNDGLPDVVVFRDNGRKPIPGTTLTVNYYPTQIARPVPLTDLNVGSVARTVLETFAREIAQDEQYLNLIYRSAFLDTAEGSGLDKVVALIGVTRLPARHPLVEVRFSRNATTGGKITIPSGTVVTDAATPPARYRTVADLTLEAGEQSRSVLAAGATVDTAMVAAGALDRLETTLGGISTASNPAAAYRESAAESDDALRVRARGALHGSVCGTLDALRFGILSIPGVKAVELTEWPDGQAGVVRAAVAYVRPDPAVEKEVRRRIDELRPAGIRVDTRTAGRRSVRVSVALVLGGTGVSGAELDRVTDGVEERVAAKLAALEPGALIRSPTPRSP
;
A
#
# COMPACT_ATOMS: atom_id res chain seq x y z
N MET A 1 -1.40 -2.52 -30.17
CA MET A 1 -0.43 -3.13 -29.24
C MET A 1 -1.23 -4.13 -28.43
N SER A 2 -1.01 -5.42 -28.66
CA SER A 2 -1.66 -6.50 -27.90
C SER A 2 -1.43 -6.28 -26.42
N ASP A 3 -2.44 -6.56 -25.59
CA ASP A 3 -2.38 -6.49 -24.12
C ASP A 3 -1.16 -7.26 -23.61
N LEU A 4 -0.06 -6.54 -23.36
CA LEU A 4 1.11 -7.06 -22.68
C LEU A 4 0.78 -7.10 -21.19
N GLU A 5 0.03 -8.12 -20.78
CA GLU A 5 -0.21 -8.42 -19.37
C GLU A 5 1.00 -9.18 -18.82
N TYR A 6 1.75 -8.56 -17.91
CA TYR A 6 2.86 -9.21 -17.22
C TYR A 6 2.35 -9.99 -16.02
N THR A 7 2.49 -11.32 -16.07
CA THR A 7 2.27 -12.21 -14.93
C THR A 7 3.56 -13.00 -14.67
N PRO A 8 4.15 -12.94 -13.46
CA PRO A 8 5.34 -13.71 -13.15
C PRO A 8 5.04 -15.21 -13.22
N ARG A 9 5.87 -15.97 -13.92
CA ARG A 9 5.72 -17.42 -14.06
C ARG A 9 6.46 -18.11 -12.92
N PRO A 10 5.84 -19.11 -12.27
CA PRO A 10 6.53 -19.91 -11.29
C PRO A 10 7.52 -20.85 -12.00
N TYR A 11 8.61 -21.20 -11.31
CA TYR A 11 9.66 -22.09 -11.81
C TYR A 11 9.16 -23.35 -12.54
N PRO A 12 8.15 -24.11 -12.03
CA PRO A 12 7.65 -25.29 -12.73
C PRO A 12 7.06 -25.00 -14.10
N HIS A 13 6.46 -23.82 -14.32
CA HIS A 13 5.91 -23.42 -15.61
C HIS A 13 7.05 -23.15 -16.60
N ILE A 14 8.10 -22.46 -16.15
CA ILE A 14 9.29 -22.18 -16.96
C ILE A 14 9.98 -23.48 -17.39
N VAL A 15 10.20 -24.42 -16.46
CA VAL A 15 10.80 -25.74 -16.78
C VAL A 15 9.95 -26.49 -17.81
N ARG A 16 8.63 -26.55 -17.62
CA ARG A 16 7.69 -27.19 -18.56
C ARG A 16 7.79 -26.57 -19.96
N ASP A 17 7.79 -25.25 -20.03
CA ASP A 17 7.76 -24.52 -21.30
C ASP A 17 9.12 -24.64 -22.02
N LEU A 18 10.25 -24.61 -21.30
CA LEU A 18 11.57 -24.88 -21.87
C LEU A 18 11.69 -26.30 -22.40
N LEU A 19 11.23 -27.31 -21.64
CA LEU A 19 11.24 -28.71 -22.08
C LEU A 19 10.37 -28.92 -23.33
N THR A 20 9.20 -28.30 -23.37
CA THR A 20 8.28 -28.40 -24.51
C THR A 20 8.91 -27.74 -25.74
N THR A 21 9.49 -26.54 -25.59
CA THR A 21 10.17 -25.81 -26.67
C THR A 21 11.37 -26.58 -27.19
N LEU A 22 12.23 -27.10 -26.30
CA LEU A 22 13.43 -27.86 -26.68
C LEU A 22 13.09 -29.13 -27.50
N THR A 23 11.92 -29.71 -27.28
CA THR A 23 11.47 -30.94 -27.96
C THR A 23 10.55 -30.67 -29.15
N GLY A 24 10.49 -29.42 -29.61
CA GLY A 24 9.77 -29.03 -30.83
C GLY A 24 8.26 -28.82 -30.63
N GLY A 25 7.80 -28.59 -29.41
CA GLY A 25 6.43 -28.20 -29.12
C GLY A 25 6.22 -26.68 -29.10
N THR A 26 4.98 -26.26 -29.30
CA THR A 26 4.53 -24.88 -29.12
C THR A 26 4.13 -24.68 -27.67
N VAL A 27 4.52 -23.54 -27.09
CA VAL A 27 4.23 -23.21 -25.69
C VAL A 27 3.41 -21.95 -25.56
N ARG A 28 2.51 -21.96 -24.59
CA ARG A 28 1.70 -20.83 -24.16
C ARG A 28 0.96 -20.11 -25.29
N GLU A 29 0.46 -20.86 -26.26
CA GLU A 29 -0.41 -20.26 -27.27
C GLU A 29 -1.73 -19.88 -26.62
N ALA A 30 -2.08 -18.60 -26.69
CA ALA A 30 -3.30 -18.06 -26.14
C ALA A 30 -4.44 -18.23 -27.16
N VAL A 31 -5.50 -18.92 -26.76
CA VAL A 31 -6.69 -19.16 -27.59
C VAL A 31 -7.93 -18.77 -26.80
N THR A 32 -8.90 -18.13 -27.42
CA THR A 32 -10.15 -17.77 -26.75
C THR A 32 -11.13 -18.94 -26.83
N ALA A 33 -11.76 -19.30 -25.70
CA ALA A 33 -12.83 -20.29 -25.67
C ALA A 33 -14.04 -19.79 -26.50
N PRO A 34 -14.60 -20.61 -27.41
CA PRO A 34 -15.76 -20.22 -28.22
C PRO A 34 -16.93 -19.71 -27.37
N VAL A 35 -17.49 -18.55 -27.76
CA VAL A 35 -18.67 -17.96 -27.08
C VAL A 35 -19.97 -18.64 -27.50
N ALA A 36 -20.02 -19.13 -28.75
CA ALA A 36 -21.17 -19.80 -29.34
C ALA A 36 -20.70 -20.96 -30.22
N GLY A 37 -21.54 -21.99 -30.34
CA GLY A 37 -21.24 -23.20 -31.11
C GLY A 37 -20.56 -24.30 -30.31
N PRO A 38 -20.02 -25.34 -30.98
CA PRO A 38 -19.35 -26.44 -30.30
C PRO A 38 -18.07 -25.95 -29.63
N LEU A 39 -17.79 -26.45 -28.43
CA LEU A 39 -16.63 -26.03 -27.65
C LEU A 39 -15.36 -26.71 -28.20
N GLN A 40 -14.82 -26.10 -29.25
CA GLN A 40 -13.71 -26.62 -30.04
C GLN A 40 -12.62 -25.58 -30.25
N LEU A 41 -11.35 -25.98 -30.15
CA LEU A 41 -10.19 -25.13 -30.43
C LEU A 41 -9.61 -25.51 -31.80
N ASN A 42 -10.04 -24.79 -32.84
CA ASN A 42 -9.62 -25.02 -34.23
C ASN A 42 -8.72 -23.89 -34.79
N GLN A 43 -8.30 -22.95 -33.95
CA GLN A 43 -7.49 -21.79 -34.35
C GLN A 43 -6.05 -21.86 -33.84
N LEU A 44 -5.55 -23.05 -33.49
CA LEU A 44 -4.16 -23.23 -33.11
C LEU A 44 -3.24 -22.98 -34.33
N ALA A 45 -2.12 -22.28 -34.10
CA ALA A 45 -1.24 -21.78 -35.15
C ALA A 45 -0.49 -22.88 -35.90
N SER A 46 -0.07 -23.94 -35.20
CA SER A 46 0.73 -25.05 -35.76
C SER A 46 -0.05 -26.35 -35.80
N ARG A 47 -0.95 -26.50 -36.78
CA ARG A 47 -1.71 -27.72 -37.05
C ARG A 47 -1.06 -28.51 -38.21
N PRO A 48 -1.22 -29.85 -38.28
CA PRO A 48 -1.98 -30.73 -37.38
C PRO A 48 -1.30 -30.99 -36.02
N ILE A 49 -2.08 -31.42 -35.03
CA ILE A 49 -1.72 -31.59 -33.62
C ILE A 49 -1.49 -33.06 -33.29
N ARG A 50 -0.27 -33.40 -32.85
CA ARG A 50 0.08 -34.75 -32.40
C ARG A 50 -0.41 -35.04 -30.98
N ARG A 51 -0.24 -34.08 -30.06
CA ARG A 51 -0.71 -34.17 -28.67
C ARG A 51 -0.76 -32.81 -27.99
N ILE A 52 -1.68 -32.66 -27.04
CA ILE A 52 -1.67 -31.56 -26.06
C ILE A 52 -0.81 -31.99 -24.86
N SER A 53 0.17 -31.18 -24.48
CA SER A 53 1.01 -31.43 -23.30
C SER A 53 0.53 -30.68 -22.06
N HIS A 54 -0.06 -29.50 -22.26
CA HIS A 54 -0.65 -28.71 -21.19
C HIS A 54 -1.80 -27.86 -21.73
N LEU A 55 -2.90 -27.79 -20.99
CA LEU A 55 -4.05 -26.94 -21.31
C LEU A 55 -4.59 -26.37 -19.99
N GLU A 56 -4.52 -25.06 -19.84
CA GLU A 56 -5.00 -24.33 -18.67
C GLU A 56 -6.01 -23.26 -19.07
N GLY A 57 -6.96 -22.99 -18.19
CA GLY A 57 -7.97 -21.96 -18.36
C GLY A 57 -8.88 -21.87 -17.15
N VAL A 58 -10.05 -21.27 -17.30
CA VAL A 58 -11.00 -21.08 -16.21
C VAL A 58 -12.27 -21.89 -16.49
N THR A 59 -12.73 -22.66 -15.51
CA THR A 59 -14.01 -23.38 -15.54
C THR A 59 -14.96 -22.76 -14.52
N ASP A 60 -16.26 -22.89 -14.76
CA ASP A 60 -17.26 -22.56 -13.75
C ASP A 60 -17.46 -23.75 -12.81
N VAL A 61 -17.33 -23.52 -11.50
CA VAL A 61 -17.68 -24.47 -10.45
C VAL A 61 -18.74 -23.80 -9.56
N ALA A 62 -19.99 -24.21 -9.73
CA ALA A 62 -21.13 -23.71 -8.94
C ALA A 62 -21.29 -22.18 -8.94
N GLY A 63 -21.06 -21.53 -10.08
CA GLY A 63 -21.15 -20.07 -10.25
C GLY A 63 -19.88 -19.32 -9.89
N THR A 64 -18.79 -20.03 -9.55
CA THR A 64 -17.49 -19.43 -9.22
C THR A 64 -16.48 -19.76 -10.32
N PRO A 65 -15.83 -18.75 -10.94
CA PRO A 65 -14.73 -18.97 -11.88
C PRO A 65 -13.50 -19.52 -11.14
N VAL A 66 -13.05 -20.72 -11.52
CA VAL A 66 -11.90 -21.39 -10.91
C VAL A 66 -10.86 -21.73 -11.99
N PRO A 67 -9.57 -21.35 -11.81
CA PRO A 67 -8.51 -21.76 -12.71
C PRO A 67 -8.28 -23.27 -12.60
N VAL A 68 -8.27 -23.95 -13.74
CA VAL A 68 -8.08 -25.41 -13.82
C VAL A 68 -7.12 -25.79 -14.92
N ARG A 69 -6.44 -26.92 -14.69
CA ARG A 69 -5.76 -27.67 -15.75
C ARG A 69 -6.73 -28.69 -16.35
N PHE A 70 -6.99 -28.56 -17.63
CA PHE A 70 -7.72 -29.56 -18.41
C PHE A 70 -6.81 -30.73 -18.74
N THR A 71 -7.37 -31.92 -18.69
CA THR A 71 -6.67 -33.19 -18.86
C THR A 71 -7.31 -34.01 -19.97
N ASN A 72 -6.72 -35.16 -20.28
CA ASN A 72 -7.28 -36.11 -21.24
C ASN A 72 -8.64 -36.67 -20.83
N ALA A 73 -9.19 -36.34 -19.64
CA ALA A 73 -10.57 -36.63 -19.24
C ALA A 73 -11.56 -35.58 -19.77
N ASP A 74 -11.08 -34.36 -20.07
CA ASP A 74 -11.91 -33.20 -20.36
C ASP A 74 -12.06 -32.93 -21.87
N PHE A 75 -11.12 -33.40 -22.70
CA PHE A 75 -11.12 -33.15 -24.15
C PHE A 75 -10.57 -34.34 -24.96
N ASP A 76 -10.88 -34.34 -26.25
CA ASP A 76 -10.33 -35.20 -27.30
C ASP A 76 -9.63 -34.38 -28.38
N LEU A 77 -8.75 -35.04 -29.13
CA LEU A 77 -8.24 -34.52 -30.40
C LEU A 77 -9.04 -35.16 -31.53
N ALA A 78 -9.68 -34.32 -32.36
CA ALA A 78 -10.43 -34.79 -33.52
C ALA A 78 -9.78 -34.29 -34.81
N ASP A 79 -10.07 -35.03 -35.87
CA ASP A 79 -9.70 -34.74 -37.25
C ASP A 79 -10.95 -34.11 -37.91
N ALA A 80 -10.93 -32.79 -38.10
CA ALA A 80 -12.09 -32.05 -38.59
C ALA A 80 -12.24 -32.13 -40.12
N ASP A 81 -11.16 -32.33 -40.87
CA ASP A 81 -11.15 -32.38 -42.34
C ASP A 81 -11.08 -33.81 -42.92
N ASN A 82 -11.00 -34.82 -42.07
CA ASN A 82 -10.89 -36.25 -42.39
C ASN A 82 -9.62 -36.60 -43.19
N ASP A 83 -8.51 -35.89 -42.93
CA ASP A 83 -7.22 -36.14 -43.57
C ASP A 83 -6.38 -37.23 -42.86
N GLY A 84 -6.87 -37.75 -41.73
CA GLY A 84 -6.23 -38.74 -40.88
C GLY A 84 -5.34 -38.15 -39.79
N LEU A 85 -5.26 -36.82 -39.65
CA LEU A 85 -4.42 -36.11 -38.69
C LEU A 85 -5.27 -35.19 -37.81
N PRO A 86 -5.26 -35.36 -36.46
CA PRO A 86 -6.04 -34.49 -35.60
C PRO A 86 -5.61 -33.02 -35.71
N ASP A 87 -6.56 -32.12 -35.89
CA ASP A 87 -6.31 -30.68 -36.10
C ASP A 87 -7.12 -29.78 -35.14
N VAL A 88 -8.08 -30.36 -34.41
CA VAL A 88 -8.97 -29.65 -33.49
C VAL A 88 -9.00 -30.30 -32.10
N VAL A 89 -9.03 -29.46 -31.05
CA VAL A 89 -9.32 -29.92 -29.67
C VAL A 89 -10.81 -29.81 -29.43
N VAL A 90 -11.47 -30.91 -29.07
CA VAL A 90 -12.92 -30.95 -28.80
C VAL A 90 -13.14 -31.25 -27.31
N PHE A 91 -13.78 -30.34 -26.58
CA PHE A 91 -14.13 -30.61 -25.18
C PHE A 91 -15.28 -31.60 -25.09
N ARG A 92 -15.14 -32.59 -24.19
CA ARG A 92 -16.15 -33.64 -23.99
C ARG A 92 -17.36 -33.10 -23.24
N ASP A 93 -18.51 -33.72 -23.48
CA ASP A 93 -19.74 -33.34 -22.78
C ASP A 93 -19.71 -33.63 -21.29
N ASN A 94 -19.12 -34.76 -20.90
CA ASN A 94 -18.97 -35.17 -19.50
C ASN A 94 -17.68 -34.64 -18.86
N GLY A 95 -16.89 -33.83 -19.57
CA GLY A 95 -15.65 -33.23 -19.10
C GLY A 95 -15.86 -31.85 -18.48
N ARG A 96 -14.85 -31.33 -17.78
CA ARG A 96 -14.85 -29.91 -17.38
C ARG A 96 -14.70 -29.04 -18.63
N LYS A 97 -15.43 -27.93 -18.68
CA LYS A 97 -15.50 -27.05 -19.85
C LYS A 97 -15.02 -25.64 -19.49
N PRO A 98 -14.19 -24.99 -20.32
CA PRO A 98 -13.84 -23.60 -20.10
C PRO A 98 -15.06 -22.69 -20.17
N ILE A 99 -15.01 -21.59 -19.41
CA ILE A 99 -16.03 -20.54 -19.49
C ILE A 99 -15.96 -19.91 -20.90
N PRO A 100 -17.09 -19.82 -21.63
CA PRO A 100 -17.12 -19.22 -22.96
C PRO A 100 -16.53 -17.79 -22.97
N GLY A 101 -15.70 -17.47 -23.96
CA GLY A 101 -15.03 -16.17 -24.10
C GLY A 101 -13.79 -15.96 -23.23
N THR A 102 -13.42 -16.92 -22.38
CA THR A 102 -12.18 -16.83 -21.57
C THR A 102 -10.95 -17.27 -22.34
N THR A 103 -9.78 -16.74 -21.98
CA THR A 103 -8.50 -17.14 -22.56
C THR A 103 -8.03 -18.48 -22.01
N LEU A 104 -7.70 -19.39 -22.92
CA LEU A 104 -7.03 -20.66 -22.67
C LEU A 104 -5.56 -20.54 -23.06
N THR A 105 -4.69 -21.18 -22.29
CA THR A 105 -3.26 -21.28 -22.62
C THR A 105 -2.92 -22.72 -22.94
N VAL A 106 -2.41 -22.96 -24.15
CA VAL A 106 -2.18 -24.30 -24.69
C VAL A 106 -0.69 -24.52 -24.98
N ASN A 107 -0.15 -25.63 -24.47
CA ASN A 107 1.11 -26.21 -24.92
C ASN A 107 0.80 -27.51 -25.67
N TYR A 108 1.37 -27.67 -26.85
CA TYR A 108 1.08 -28.82 -27.71
C TYR A 108 2.25 -29.14 -28.64
N TYR A 109 2.22 -30.33 -29.23
CA TYR A 109 3.20 -30.76 -30.23
C TYR A 109 2.50 -30.88 -31.58
N PRO A 110 2.96 -30.16 -32.61
CA PRO A 110 2.55 -30.40 -33.97
C PRO A 110 2.99 -31.80 -34.46
N THR A 111 2.29 -32.33 -35.45
CA THR A 111 2.66 -33.59 -36.12
C THR A 111 3.93 -33.41 -36.95
N GLN A 112 4.06 -32.27 -37.61
CA GLN A 112 5.25 -31.90 -38.38
C GLN A 112 6.18 -31.07 -37.50
N ILE A 113 7.23 -31.73 -36.97
CA ILE A 113 8.30 -31.03 -36.27
C ILE A 113 9.38 -30.73 -37.31
N ALA A 114 9.66 -29.45 -37.58
CA ALA A 114 10.62 -29.02 -38.59
C ALA A 114 12.01 -29.66 -38.42
N ARG A 115 12.39 -29.98 -37.17
CA ARG A 115 13.62 -30.71 -36.82
C ARG A 115 13.35 -31.66 -35.65
N PRO A 116 13.23 -32.97 -35.87
CA PRO A 116 13.14 -33.94 -34.79
C PRO A 116 14.36 -33.83 -33.88
N VAL A 117 14.13 -33.59 -32.60
CA VAL A 117 15.22 -33.42 -31.63
C VAL A 117 15.48 -34.79 -30.99
N PRO A 118 16.70 -35.36 -31.06
CA PRO A 118 17.00 -36.72 -30.61
C PRO A 118 17.08 -36.87 -29.07
N LEU A 119 16.44 -35.97 -28.33
CA LEU A 119 16.40 -36.00 -26.87
C LEU A 119 15.30 -36.95 -26.41
N THR A 120 15.70 -38.07 -25.83
CA THR A 120 14.78 -39.15 -25.44
C THR A 120 14.50 -39.20 -23.94
N ASP A 121 15.42 -38.71 -23.10
CA ASP A 121 15.26 -38.68 -21.64
C ASP A 121 15.00 -37.26 -21.13
N LEU A 122 13.76 -37.02 -20.72
CA LEU A 122 13.27 -35.76 -20.15
C LEU A 122 12.81 -35.94 -18.70
N ASN A 123 13.13 -37.10 -18.11
CA ASN A 123 12.78 -37.39 -16.72
C ASN A 123 13.67 -36.60 -15.77
N VAL A 124 13.20 -36.43 -14.55
CA VAL A 124 13.98 -35.83 -13.46
C VAL A 124 15.25 -36.67 -13.26
N GLY A 125 16.40 -35.99 -13.21
CA GLY A 125 17.73 -36.64 -13.11
C GLY A 125 18.43 -36.89 -14.46
N SER A 126 17.75 -36.71 -15.59
CA SER A 126 18.41 -36.74 -16.91
C SER A 126 19.36 -35.56 -17.09
N VAL A 127 20.45 -35.75 -17.85
CA VAL A 127 21.43 -34.68 -18.11
C VAL A 127 20.77 -33.50 -18.82
N ALA A 128 19.95 -33.78 -19.84
CA ALA A 128 19.26 -32.75 -20.61
C ALA A 128 18.31 -31.91 -19.74
N ARG A 129 17.52 -32.56 -18.88
CA ARG A 129 16.63 -31.85 -17.96
C ARG A 129 17.41 -31.08 -16.90
N THR A 130 18.46 -31.65 -16.34
CA THR A 130 19.30 -30.98 -15.32
C THR A 130 19.90 -29.69 -15.86
N VAL A 131 20.43 -29.71 -17.09
CA VAL A 131 20.96 -28.50 -17.74
C VAL A 131 19.85 -27.46 -17.96
N LEU A 132 18.68 -27.89 -18.45
CA LEU A 132 17.53 -26.99 -18.63
C LEU A 132 17.00 -26.42 -17.32
N GLU A 133 16.97 -27.19 -16.24
CA GLU A 133 16.53 -26.75 -14.91
C GLU A 133 17.45 -25.65 -14.36
N THR A 134 18.75 -25.69 -14.65
CA THR A 134 19.67 -24.58 -14.36
C THR A 134 19.28 -23.31 -15.12
N PHE A 135 19.03 -23.38 -16.43
CA PHE A 135 18.55 -22.22 -17.19
C PHE A 135 17.18 -21.73 -16.71
N ALA A 136 16.27 -22.66 -16.40
CA ALA A 136 14.95 -22.33 -15.88
C ALA A 136 15.04 -21.60 -14.54
N ARG A 137 16.04 -21.93 -13.71
CA ARG A 137 16.27 -21.28 -12.43
C ARG A 137 16.72 -19.84 -12.61
N GLU A 138 17.64 -19.57 -13.54
CA GLU A 138 18.06 -18.21 -13.88
C GLU A 138 16.88 -17.39 -14.43
N ILE A 139 16.10 -17.95 -15.37
CA ILE A 139 14.90 -17.27 -15.90
C ILE A 139 13.87 -17.02 -14.79
N ALA A 140 13.67 -17.97 -13.87
CA ALA A 140 12.75 -17.79 -12.75
C ALA A 140 13.23 -16.69 -11.79
N GLN A 141 14.54 -16.57 -11.58
CA GLN A 141 15.12 -15.50 -10.78
C GLN A 141 14.97 -14.14 -11.46
N ASP A 142 15.20 -14.07 -12.77
CA ASP A 142 14.98 -12.84 -13.55
C ASP A 142 13.51 -12.39 -13.48
N GLU A 143 12.55 -13.32 -13.56
CA GLU A 143 11.14 -12.98 -13.39
C GLU A 143 10.79 -12.51 -11.99
N GLN A 144 11.44 -13.04 -10.95
CA GLN A 144 11.27 -12.52 -9.59
C GLN A 144 11.78 -11.09 -9.48
N TYR A 145 12.92 -10.78 -10.08
CA TYR A 145 13.43 -9.40 -10.12
C TYR A 145 12.52 -8.48 -10.92
N LEU A 146 12.01 -8.92 -12.07
CA LEU A 146 11.11 -8.14 -12.91
C LEU A 146 9.79 -7.86 -12.19
N ASN A 147 9.27 -8.82 -11.42
CA ASN A 147 8.11 -8.63 -10.55
C ASN A 147 8.38 -7.62 -9.42
N LEU A 148 9.56 -7.68 -8.79
CA LEU A 148 9.94 -6.70 -7.77
C LEU A 148 10.02 -5.29 -8.36
N ILE A 149 10.63 -5.15 -9.55
CA ILE A 149 10.71 -3.88 -10.28
C ILE A 149 9.31 -3.37 -10.63
N TYR A 150 8.45 -4.24 -11.15
CA TYR A 150 7.06 -3.89 -11.47
C TYR A 150 6.31 -3.39 -10.23
N ARG A 151 6.39 -4.12 -9.11
CA ARG A 151 5.77 -3.71 -7.83
C ARG A 151 6.38 -2.43 -7.26
N SER A 152 7.64 -2.13 -7.56
CA SER A 152 8.28 -0.88 -7.10
C SER A 152 7.75 0.38 -7.80
N ALA A 153 7.01 0.22 -8.91
CA ALA A 153 6.45 1.35 -9.67
C ALA A 153 5.13 1.90 -9.09
N PHE A 154 4.48 1.17 -8.17
CA PHE A 154 3.17 1.56 -7.64
C PHE A 154 3.26 2.04 -6.20
N LEU A 155 2.55 3.13 -5.89
CA LEU A 155 2.52 3.70 -4.54
C LEU A 155 2.16 2.65 -3.49
N ASP A 156 1.22 1.75 -3.80
CA ASP A 156 0.68 0.76 -2.86
C ASP A 156 1.66 -0.36 -2.53
N THR A 157 2.57 -0.68 -3.44
CA THR A 157 3.46 -1.85 -3.33
C THR A 157 4.95 -1.51 -3.27
N ALA A 158 5.35 -0.28 -3.59
CA ALA A 158 6.75 0.13 -3.54
C ALA A 158 7.26 0.23 -2.10
N GLU A 159 8.52 -0.13 -1.87
CA GLU A 159 9.14 -0.08 -0.54
C GLU A 159 10.50 0.64 -0.62
N GLY A 160 10.95 1.18 0.52
CA GLY A 160 12.22 1.87 0.67
C GLY A 160 12.47 2.93 -0.41
N SER A 161 13.62 2.82 -1.09
CA SER A 161 14.02 3.78 -2.14
C SER A 161 13.10 3.78 -3.37
N GLY A 162 12.37 2.68 -3.63
CA GLY A 162 11.37 2.63 -4.68
C GLY A 162 10.19 3.53 -4.34
N LEU A 163 9.70 3.44 -3.10
CA LEU A 163 8.64 4.31 -2.60
C LEU A 163 9.08 5.78 -2.64
N ASP A 164 10.30 6.08 -2.20
CA ASP A 164 10.85 7.44 -2.21
C ASP A 164 10.84 8.07 -3.61
N LYS A 165 11.18 7.30 -4.64
CA LYS A 165 11.13 7.75 -6.05
C LYS A 165 9.70 7.98 -6.52
N VAL A 166 8.77 7.09 -6.18
CA VAL A 166 7.35 7.22 -6.58
C VAL A 166 6.73 8.47 -5.94
N VAL A 167 6.95 8.71 -4.65
CA VAL A 167 6.40 9.89 -3.96
C VAL A 167 7.09 11.20 -4.40
N ALA A 168 8.35 11.14 -4.84
CA ALA A 168 9.04 12.31 -5.37
C ALA A 168 8.36 12.86 -6.64
N LEU A 169 7.66 12.03 -7.42
CA LEU A 169 6.91 12.47 -8.60
C LEU A 169 5.78 13.45 -8.26
N ILE A 170 5.25 13.40 -7.03
CA ILE A 170 4.20 14.30 -6.53
C ILE A 170 4.77 15.38 -5.59
N GLY A 171 6.09 15.59 -5.59
CA GLY A 171 6.77 16.59 -4.76
C GLY A 171 6.85 16.25 -3.28
N VAL A 172 6.62 14.99 -2.91
CA VAL A 172 6.71 14.52 -1.52
C VAL A 172 8.08 13.88 -1.29
N THR A 173 8.76 14.24 -0.21
CA THR A 173 10.04 13.64 0.21
C THR A 173 9.93 13.07 1.61
N ARG A 174 10.62 11.96 1.90
CA ARG A 174 10.61 11.31 3.22
C ARG A 174 11.18 12.23 4.29
N LEU A 175 10.52 12.27 5.45
CA LEU A 175 11.05 13.01 6.60
C LEU A 175 12.26 12.25 7.18
N PRO A 176 13.44 12.88 7.27
CA PRO A 176 14.64 12.23 7.77
C PRO A 176 14.55 11.96 9.27
N ALA A 177 15.31 10.98 9.74
CA ALA A 177 15.55 10.83 11.17
C ALA A 177 16.27 12.08 11.73
N ARG A 178 16.04 12.40 12.99
CA ARG A 178 16.86 13.39 13.70
C ARG A 178 18.23 12.78 14.02
N HIS A 179 19.25 13.63 14.11
CA HIS A 179 20.59 13.21 14.52
C HIS A 179 20.51 12.46 15.85
N PRO A 180 21.32 11.40 16.05
CA PRO A 180 21.41 10.77 17.35
C PRO A 180 22.03 11.77 18.33
N LEU A 181 21.49 11.81 19.55
CA LEU A 181 21.92 12.68 20.62
C LEU A 181 22.58 11.86 21.72
N VAL A 182 23.62 12.42 22.34
CA VAL A 182 24.32 11.81 23.46
C VAL A 182 24.84 12.89 24.39
N GLU A 183 24.80 12.64 25.69
CA GLU A 183 25.47 13.50 26.66
C GLU A 183 26.96 13.12 26.74
N VAL A 184 27.84 14.10 26.54
CA VAL A 184 29.28 13.95 26.65
C VAL A 184 29.78 14.71 27.87
N ARG A 185 30.46 14.00 28.76
CA ARG A 185 31.13 14.52 29.94
C ARG A 185 32.60 14.75 29.64
N PHE A 186 33.04 15.99 29.81
CA PHE A 186 34.45 16.36 29.73
C PHE A 186 35.02 16.47 31.14
N SER A 187 36.18 15.86 31.36
CA SER A 187 36.89 15.88 32.65
C SER A 187 38.15 16.74 32.56
N ARG A 188 38.39 17.53 33.59
CA ARG A 188 39.55 18.43 33.72
C ARG A 188 40.84 17.65 33.97
N ASN A 189 41.96 18.17 33.51
CA ASN A 189 43.29 17.73 33.94
C ASN A 189 43.62 18.32 35.32
N ALA A 190 44.05 17.49 36.26
CA ALA A 190 44.31 17.87 37.66
C ALA A 190 45.31 19.04 37.83
N THR A 191 46.18 19.29 36.85
CA THR A 191 47.16 20.38 36.87
C THR A 191 46.63 21.72 36.35
N THR A 192 45.40 21.78 35.84
CA THR A 192 44.81 22.98 35.23
C THR A 192 43.82 23.65 36.19
N GLY A 193 44.15 24.86 36.69
CA GLY A 193 43.32 25.59 37.66
C GLY A 193 42.34 26.62 37.07
N GLY A 194 42.55 27.05 35.83
CA GLY A 194 41.77 28.13 35.21
C GLY A 194 40.39 27.71 34.69
N LYS A 195 39.65 28.68 34.15
CA LYS A 195 38.43 28.46 33.37
C LYS A 195 38.78 27.79 32.03
N ILE A 196 38.04 26.77 31.62
CA ILE A 196 38.24 26.07 30.35
C ILE A 196 36.97 26.19 29.52
N THR A 197 37.09 26.66 28.29
CA THR A 197 35.97 26.74 27.34
C THR A 197 36.16 25.67 26.27
N ILE A 198 35.15 24.81 26.13
CA ILE A 198 35.03 23.80 25.09
C ILE A 198 34.04 24.36 24.06
N PRO A 199 34.50 24.67 22.84
CA PRO A 199 33.61 25.22 21.82
C PRO A 199 32.58 24.19 21.36
N SER A 200 31.43 24.68 20.93
CA SER A 200 30.50 23.94 20.10
C SER A 200 31.20 23.40 18.85
N GLY A 201 30.77 22.24 18.36
CA GLY A 201 31.41 21.54 17.25
C GLY A 201 32.63 20.69 17.64
N THR A 202 33.03 20.66 18.91
CA THR A 202 34.07 19.73 19.40
C THR A 202 33.66 18.28 19.11
N VAL A 203 34.53 17.52 18.43
CA VAL A 203 34.24 16.14 18.02
C VAL A 203 34.78 15.11 19.02
N VAL A 204 33.90 14.21 19.46
CA VAL A 204 34.23 13.01 20.25
C VAL A 204 33.86 11.76 19.47
N THR A 205 34.72 10.75 19.51
CA THR A 205 34.55 9.52 18.73
C THR A 205 34.66 8.26 19.59
N ASP A 206 34.14 7.15 19.07
CA ASP A 206 34.37 5.81 19.61
C ASP A 206 35.61 5.15 18.99
N ALA A 207 35.80 3.88 19.33
CA ALA A 207 36.89 3.04 18.83
C ALA A 207 36.56 2.25 17.55
N ALA A 208 35.37 2.42 16.96
CA ALA A 208 34.93 1.65 15.81
C ALA A 208 35.63 2.09 14.50
N THR A 209 35.52 1.24 13.47
CA THR A 209 36.05 1.52 12.12
C THR A 209 34.95 1.31 11.08
N PRO A 210 34.39 2.36 10.46
CA PRO A 210 34.65 3.78 10.72
C PRO A 210 34.10 4.25 12.09
N PRO A 211 34.71 5.27 12.72
CA PRO A 211 34.29 5.73 14.04
C PRO A 211 32.96 6.50 13.99
N ALA A 212 32.13 6.33 15.00
CA ALA A 212 30.97 7.17 15.22
C ALA A 212 31.43 8.55 15.73
N ARG A 213 31.05 9.63 15.04
CA ARG A 213 31.52 11.00 15.35
C ARG A 213 30.37 11.82 15.91
N TYR A 214 30.54 12.36 17.12
CA TYR A 214 29.56 13.23 17.77
C TYR A 214 30.16 14.62 18.01
N ARG A 215 29.40 15.67 17.72
CA ARG A 215 29.78 17.08 17.85
C ARG A 215 29.00 17.75 18.97
N THR A 216 29.67 18.45 19.89
CA THR A 216 29.00 19.24 20.92
C THR A 216 28.06 20.27 20.29
N VAL A 217 26.82 20.39 20.78
CA VAL A 217 25.81 21.29 20.18
C VAL A 217 25.88 22.72 20.71
N ALA A 218 26.57 22.92 21.83
CA ALA A 218 26.72 24.21 22.49
C ALA A 218 28.11 24.32 23.12
N ASP A 219 28.52 25.55 23.36
CA ASP A 219 29.74 25.84 24.11
C ASP A 219 29.56 25.37 25.56
N LEU A 220 30.57 24.69 26.08
CA LEU A 220 30.62 24.23 27.46
C LEU A 220 31.77 24.92 28.17
N THR A 221 31.47 25.54 29.31
CA THR A 221 32.48 26.17 30.15
C THR A 221 32.65 25.35 31.43
N LEU A 222 33.86 24.90 31.72
CA LEU A 222 34.23 24.38 33.04
C LEU A 222 34.76 25.55 33.88
N GLU A 223 34.06 25.89 34.95
CA GLU A 223 34.48 26.96 35.87
C GLU A 223 35.71 26.52 36.69
N ALA A 224 36.45 27.48 37.24
CA ALA A 224 37.64 27.19 38.04
C ALA A 224 37.30 26.22 39.20
N GLY A 225 38.04 25.12 39.30
CA GLY A 225 37.81 24.07 40.30
C GLY A 225 36.78 22.99 39.93
N GLU A 226 35.98 23.19 38.89
CA GLU A 226 35.02 22.19 38.40
C GLU A 226 35.74 21.01 37.73
N GLN A 227 35.55 19.80 38.27
CA GLN A 227 36.29 18.61 37.82
C GLN A 227 35.76 18.01 36.52
N SER A 228 34.45 18.08 36.28
CA SER A 228 33.84 17.59 35.06
C SER A 228 32.52 18.28 34.81
N ARG A 229 32.17 18.49 33.54
CA ARG A 229 30.86 19.00 33.14
C ARG A 229 30.39 18.29 31.88
N SER A 230 29.08 18.13 31.75
CA SER A 230 28.46 17.50 30.59
C SER A 230 27.85 18.53 29.63
N VAL A 231 27.86 18.20 28.34
CA VAL A 231 27.15 18.92 27.28
C VAL A 231 26.55 17.92 26.31
N LEU A 232 25.43 18.30 25.70
CA LEU A 232 24.82 17.50 24.66
C LEU A 232 25.70 17.53 23.39
N ALA A 233 25.79 16.39 22.72
CA ALA A 233 26.44 16.24 21.42
C ALA A 233 25.49 15.53 20.45
N ALA A 234 25.54 15.91 19.18
CA ALA A 234 24.77 15.31 18.11
C ALA A 234 25.70 14.55 17.15
N GLY A 235 25.25 13.43 16.60
CA GLY A 235 25.98 12.71 15.56
C GLY A 235 26.32 13.61 14.38
N ALA A 236 27.49 13.44 13.77
CA ALA A 236 27.94 14.27 12.65
C ALA A 236 27.01 14.19 11.44
N THR A 237 26.30 13.07 11.27
CA THR A 237 25.27 12.83 10.26
C THR A 237 24.03 12.19 10.90
N VAL A 238 22.91 12.20 10.19
CA VAL A 238 21.70 11.48 10.63
C VAL A 238 21.91 9.97 10.70
N ASP A 239 22.86 9.41 9.94
CA ASP A 239 23.18 7.98 9.94
C ASP A 239 24.31 7.61 10.92
N THR A 240 24.76 8.55 11.76
CA THR A 240 25.77 8.26 12.77
C THR A 240 25.30 7.12 13.67
N ALA A 241 26.17 6.15 13.90
CA ALA A 241 25.86 4.95 14.67
C ALA A 241 25.53 5.30 16.13
N MET A 242 24.56 4.58 16.69
CA MET A 242 24.16 4.70 18.09
C MET A 242 25.22 4.07 18.98
N VAL A 243 25.74 4.83 19.93
CA VAL A 243 26.81 4.39 20.83
C VAL A 243 26.24 3.97 22.19
N ALA A 244 26.79 2.90 22.77
CA ALA A 244 26.49 2.49 24.14
C ALA A 244 27.12 3.44 25.16
N ALA A 245 26.71 3.36 26.42
CA ALA A 245 27.34 4.11 27.50
C ALA A 245 28.85 3.79 27.59
N GLY A 246 29.68 4.83 27.69
CA GLY A 246 31.14 4.74 27.79
C GLY A 246 31.88 4.44 26.49
N ALA A 247 31.19 4.32 25.35
CA ALA A 247 31.82 4.00 24.07
C ALA A 247 32.55 5.19 23.42
N LEU A 248 32.13 6.43 23.68
CA LEU A 248 32.86 7.62 23.25
C LEU A 248 34.01 7.87 24.22
N ASP A 249 35.26 7.75 23.75
CA ASP A 249 36.45 7.83 24.60
C ASP A 249 37.61 8.65 23.99
N ARG A 250 37.45 9.14 22.75
CA ARG A 250 38.51 9.82 21.99
C ARG A 250 38.09 11.21 21.57
N LEU A 251 39.01 12.17 21.72
CA LEU A 251 38.88 13.49 21.13
C LEU A 251 39.60 13.53 19.80
N GLU A 252 38.92 14.00 18.75
CA GLU A 252 39.55 14.15 17.45
C GLU A 252 40.51 15.35 17.42
N THR A 253 40.22 16.38 18.22
CA THR A 253 41.10 17.54 18.43
C THR A 253 41.39 17.67 19.92
N THR A 254 42.67 17.76 20.28
CA THR A 254 43.08 17.92 21.67
C THR A 254 42.61 19.27 22.22
N LEU A 255 42.07 19.26 23.44
CA LEU A 255 41.62 20.45 24.14
C LEU A 255 42.52 20.71 25.35
N GLY A 256 43.10 21.90 25.42
CA GLY A 256 43.96 22.29 26.54
C GLY A 256 43.20 22.22 27.88
N GLY A 257 43.78 21.52 28.86
CA GLY A 257 43.22 21.40 30.20
C GLY A 257 42.14 20.33 30.39
N ILE A 258 41.77 19.60 29.33
CA ILE A 258 40.86 18.44 29.40
C ILE A 258 41.68 17.15 29.42
N SER A 259 41.35 16.23 30.33
CA SER A 259 42.00 14.92 30.47
C SER A 259 41.28 13.84 29.66
N THR A 260 39.95 13.78 29.76
CA THR A 260 39.13 12.76 29.09
C THR A 260 37.79 13.33 28.64
N ALA A 261 37.21 12.70 27.62
CA ALA A 261 35.81 12.86 27.25
C ALA A 261 35.15 11.48 27.27
N SER A 262 33.97 11.38 27.88
CA SER A 262 33.21 10.13 27.96
C SER A 262 31.71 10.38 27.83
N ASN A 263 30.93 9.38 27.41
CA ASN A 263 29.46 9.45 27.46
C ASN A 263 28.90 8.58 28.59
N PRO A 264 28.37 9.16 29.68
CA PRO A 264 27.84 8.37 30.80
C PRO A 264 26.64 7.49 30.44
N ALA A 265 25.86 7.89 29.44
CA ALA A 265 24.68 7.18 28.96
C ALA A 265 24.80 6.85 27.46
N ALA A 266 23.99 5.89 27.00
CA ALA A 266 23.90 5.56 25.58
C ALA A 266 23.29 6.72 24.77
N ALA A 267 23.62 6.78 23.49
CA ALA A 267 22.96 7.69 22.57
C ALA A 267 21.47 7.34 22.41
N TYR A 268 20.65 8.33 22.08
CA TYR A 268 19.21 8.17 21.81
C TYR A 268 18.79 9.00 20.58
N ARG A 269 17.58 8.77 20.07
CA ARG A 269 16.95 9.61 19.02
C ARG A 269 15.57 10.06 19.50
N GLU A 270 15.30 11.35 19.33
CA GLU A 270 13.97 11.91 19.62
C GLU A 270 12.91 11.49 18.60
N SER A 271 13.32 11.23 17.36
CA SER A 271 12.45 10.79 16.26
C SER A 271 13.20 9.83 15.34
N ALA A 272 12.55 8.72 15.02
CA ALA A 272 12.97 7.84 13.93
C ALA A 272 12.72 8.51 12.56
N ALA A 273 13.28 7.91 11.50
CA ALA A 273 12.89 8.25 10.14
C ALA A 273 11.42 7.88 9.91
N GLU A 274 10.75 8.60 9.02
CA GLU A 274 9.39 8.26 8.60
C GLU A 274 9.37 6.86 7.96
N SER A 275 8.44 6.01 8.41
CA SER A 275 8.25 4.66 7.86
C SER A 275 7.57 4.70 6.49
N ASP A 276 7.66 3.60 5.73
CA ASP A 276 7.01 3.48 4.42
C ASP A 276 5.49 3.67 4.50
N ASP A 277 4.85 3.12 5.54
CA ASP A 277 3.41 3.27 5.75
C ASP A 277 3.02 4.72 6.05
N ALA A 278 3.77 5.40 6.92
CA ALA A 278 3.53 6.81 7.23
C ALA A 278 3.74 7.70 6.00
N LEU A 279 4.81 7.46 5.24
CA LEU A 279 5.09 8.16 3.98
C LEU A 279 3.97 7.94 2.96
N ARG A 280 3.48 6.71 2.82
CA ARG A 280 2.40 6.36 1.90
C ARG A 280 1.10 7.06 2.26
N VAL A 281 0.74 7.11 3.55
CA VAL A 281 -0.43 7.86 4.04
C VAL A 281 -0.28 9.35 3.72
N ARG A 282 0.88 9.95 4.00
CA ARG A 282 1.14 11.36 3.71
C ARG A 282 1.14 11.66 2.21
N ALA A 283 1.70 10.78 1.40
CA ALA A 283 1.70 10.90 -0.07
C ALA A 283 0.28 10.86 -0.65
N ARG A 284 -0.60 9.95 -0.17
CA ARG A 284 -2.02 9.98 -0.53
C ARG A 284 -2.69 11.28 -0.09
N GLY A 285 -2.41 11.75 1.12
CA GLY A 285 -2.92 13.03 1.61
C GLY A 285 -2.48 14.20 0.71
N ALA A 286 -1.22 14.21 0.28
CA ALA A 286 -0.68 15.22 -0.63
C ALA A 286 -1.36 15.19 -2.01
N LEU A 287 -1.63 13.99 -2.56
CA LEU A 287 -2.43 13.84 -3.79
C LEU A 287 -3.83 14.41 -3.65
N HIS A 288 -4.54 14.10 -2.55
CA HIS A 288 -5.86 14.69 -2.32
C HIS A 288 -5.81 16.20 -2.06
N GLY A 289 -4.70 16.69 -1.48
CA GLY A 289 -4.48 18.11 -1.21
C GLY A 289 -4.04 18.92 -2.43
N SER A 290 -3.48 18.28 -3.46
CA SER A 290 -3.03 18.91 -4.71
C SER A 290 -4.06 18.86 -5.83
N VAL A 291 -5.09 18.01 -5.71
CA VAL A 291 -6.28 18.08 -6.56
C VAL A 291 -7.06 19.32 -6.12
N CYS A 292 -7.03 20.37 -6.94
CA CYS A 292 -7.97 21.49 -6.85
C CYS A 292 -9.04 21.31 -7.93
N GLY A 293 -10.21 21.90 -7.73
CA GLY A 293 -11.23 21.97 -8.77
C GLY A 293 -12.24 20.85 -8.86
N THR A 294 -12.19 19.85 -7.97
CA THR A 294 -13.20 18.77 -7.89
C THR A 294 -14.09 18.91 -6.66
N LEU A 295 -15.29 18.33 -6.70
CA LEU A 295 -16.17 18.25 -5.53
C LEU A 295 -15.51 17.51 -4.37
N ASP A 296 -14.80 16.42 -4.64
CA ASP A 296 -14.12 15.64 -3.62
C ASP A 296 -12.99 16.44 -2.95
N ALA A 297 -12.21 17.20 -3.72
CA ALA A 297 -11.20 18.09 -3.18
C ALA A 297 -11.80 19.13 -2.21
N LEU A 298 -12.89 19.79 -2.63
CA LEU A 298 -13.62 20.73 -1.77
C LEU A 298 -14.18 20.02 -0.53
N ARG A 299 -14.77 18.83 -0.68
CA ARG A 299 -15.38 18.06 0.42
C ARG A 299 -14.32 17.66 1.44
N PHE A 300 -13.28 16.96 1.03
CA PHE A 300 -12.22 16.49 1.93
C PHE A 300 -11.41 17.64 2.51
N GLY A 301 -11.15 18.68 1.72
CA GLY A 301 -10.45 19.88 2.19
C GLY A 301 -11.21 20.67 3.26
N ILE A 302 -12.55 20.75 3.17
CA ILE A 302 -13.37 21.37 4.21
C ILE A 302 -13.46 20.46 5.44
N LEU A 303 -13.62 19.14 5.25
CA LEU A 303 -13.70 18.17 6.35
C LEU A 303 -12.40 18.06 7.17
N SER A 304 -11.25 18.37 6.57
CA SER A 304 -9.97 18.32 7.29
C SER A 304 -9.79 19.44 8.33
N ILE A 305 -10.68 20.44 8.35
CA ILE A 305 -10.59 21.58 9.28
C ILE A 305 -11.16 21.19 10.66
N PRO A 306 -10.37 21.26 11.75
CA PRO A 306 -10.87 21.03 13.10
C PRO A 306 -12.05 21.97 13.43
N GLY A 307 -13.19 21.40 13.82
CA GLY A 307 -14.42 22.14 14.13
C GLY A 307 -15.52 22.02 13.07
N VAL A 308 -15.22 21.47 11.89
CA VAL A 308 -16.22 21.05 10.91
C VAL A 308 -16.70 19.64 11.25
N LYS A 309 -18.02 19.45 11.38
CA LYS A 309 -18.66 18.16 11.63
C LYS A 309 -18.97 17.41 10.34
N ALA A 310 -19.47 18.12 9.33
CA ALA A 310 -19.84 17.55 8.05
C ALA A 310 -19.99 18.63 6.96
N VAL A 311 -19.94 18.23 5.70
CA VAL A 311 -20.14 19.12 4.55
C VAL A 311 -20.93 18.40 3.45
N GLU A 312 -21.91 19.09 2.89
CA GLU A 312 -22.64 18.68 1.71
C GLU A 312 -22.38 19.68 0.59
N LEU A 313 -22.08 19.17 -0.61
CA LEU A 313 -21.79 19.97 -1.79
C LEU A 313 -22.82 19.66 -2.88
N THR A 314 -23.34 20.70 -3.52
CA THR A 314 -24.28 20.57 -4.63
C THR A 314 -23.80 21.44 -5.79
N GLU A 315 -23.63 20.82 -6.97
CA GLU A 315 -23.36 21.55 -8.21
C GLU A 315 -24.63 22.12 -8.80
N TRP A 316 -24.49 23.27 -9.45
CA TRP A 316 -25.57 24.00 -10.13
C TRP A 316 -26.82 24.16 -9.26
N PRO A 317 -26.67 24.67 -8.02
CA PRO A 317 -27.81 24.88 -7.15
C PRO A 317 -28.81 25.79 -7.86
N ASP A 318 -30.08 25.42 -7.83
CA ASP A 318 -31.16 26.18 -8.45
C ASP A 318 -30.95 26.41 -9.98
N GLY A 319 -30.20 25.52 -10.64
CA GLY A 319 -29.91 25.57 -12.08
C GLY A 319 -28.81 26.57 -12.48
N GLN A 320 -28.11 27.16 -11.53
CA GLN A 320 -27.09 28.18 -11.80
C GLN A 320 -25.73 27.56 -12.15
N ALA A 321 -25.37 27.56 -13.44
CA ALA A 321 -24.07 27.10 -13.89
C ALA A 321 -22.91 27.91 -13.25
N GLY A 322 -21.80 27.24 -12.96
CA GLY A 322 -20.61 27.87 -12.36
C GLY A 322 -20.69 28.13 -10.86
N VAL A 323 -21.74 27.66 -10.18
CA VAL A 323 -21.91 27.78 -8.73
C VAL A 323 -21.92 26.42 -8.07
N VAL A 324 -21.21 26.30 -6.95
CA VAL A 324 -21.28 25.16 -6.02
C VAL A 324 -21.81 25.67 -4.69
N ARG A 325 -22.85 25.02 -4.16
CA ARG A 325 -23.37 25.30 -2.81
C ARG A 325 -22.69 24.38 -1.83
N ALA A 326 -22.03 24.95 -0.81
CA ALA A 326 -21.43 24.22 0.29
C ALA A 326 -22.23 24.42 1.57
N ALA A 327 -22.96 23.38 2.00
CA ALA A 327 -23.66 23.36 3.28
C ALA A 327 -22.74 22.76 4.35
N VAL A 328 -22.19 23.61 5.22
CA VAL A 328 -21.19 23.20 6.23
C VAL A 328 -21.86 23.13 7.60
N ALA A 329 -21.72 21.99 8.26
CA ALA A 329 -22.16 21.78 9.63
C ALA A 329 -20.95 21.90 10.58
N TYR A 330 -21.03 22.82 11.53
CA TYR A 330 -19.97 23.04 12.53
C TYR A 330 -20.32 22.35 13.86
N VAL A 331 -19.30 21.93 14.61
CA VAL A 331 -19.45 21.38 15.96
C VAL A 331 -20.13 22.42 16.88
N ARG A 332 -19.62 23.65 16.83
CA ARG A 332 -20.19 24.85 17.47
C ARG A 332 -20.02 26.05 16.54
N PRO A 333 -20.88 27.08 16.63
CA PRO A 333 -20.66 28.33 15.91
C PRO A 333 -19.33 28.96 16.37
N ASP A 334 -18.38 29.13 15.44
CA ASP A 334 -17.07 29.70 15.71
C ASP A 334 -16.59 30.51 14.48
N PRO A 335 -16.55 31.85 14.55
CA PRO A 335 -16.15 32.69 13.43
C PRO A 335 -14.73 32.43 12.92
N ALA A 336 -13.82 31.92 13.76
CA ALA A 336 -12.46 31.60 13.35
C ALA A 336 -12.45 30.37 12.42
N VAL A 337 -13.23 29.35 12.76
CA VAL A 337 -13.40 28.13 11.95
C VAL A 337 -14.12 28.46 10.63
N GLU A 338 -15.13 29.32 10.66
CA GLU A 338 -15.80 29.77 9.43
C GLU A 338 -14.86 30.52 8.48
N LYS A 339 -13.98 31.36 9.02
CA LYS A 339 -12.96 32.07 8.23
C LYS A 339 -11.97 31.09 7.60
N GLU A 340 -11.54 30.08 8.36
CA GLU A 340 -10.66 29.03 7.89
C GLU A 340 -11.29 28.21 6.76
N VAL A 341 -12.58 27.84 6.90
CA VAL A 341 -13.34 27.16 5.84
C VAL A 341 -13.39 28.00 4.56
N ARG A 342 -13.67 29.30 4.66
CA ARG A 342 -13.68 30.19 3.48
C ARG A 342 -12.32 30.25 2.80
N ARG A 343 -11.24 30.42 3.57
CA ARG A 343 -9.87 30.40 3.04
C ARG A 343 -9.59 29.10 2.29
N ARG A 344 -9.92 27.97 2.91
CA ARG A 344 -9.66 26.65 2.32
C ARG A 344 -10.46 26.40 1.04
N ILE A 345 -11.70 26.90 0.98
CA ILE A 345 -12.52 26.86 -0.24
C ILE A 345 -11.89 27.69 -1.34
N ASP A 346 -11.38 28.89 -1.04
CA ASP A 346 -10.71 29.74 -2.03
C ASP A 346 -9.42 29.12 -2.59
N GLU A 347 -8.67 28.39 -1.78
CA GLU A 347 -7.48 27.65 -2.22
C GLU A 347 -7.80 26.48 -3.16
N LEU A 348 -8.95 25.82 -2.93
CA LEU A 348 -9.30 24.57 -3.61
C LEU A 348 -10.23 24.76 -4.80
N ARG A 349 -11.01 25.85 -4.84
CA ARG A 349 -11.94 26.10 -5.95
C ARG A 349 -11.18 26.41 -7.24
N PRO A 350 -11.65 25.94 -8.40
CA PRO A 350 -11.03 26.28 -9.67
C PRO A 350 -11.42 27.70 -10.07
N ALA A 351 -10.60 28.31 -10.93
CA ALA A 351 -10.91 29.63 -11.49
C ALA A 351 -12.27 29.62 -12.20
N GLY A 352 -13.06 30.68 -12.02
CA GLY A 352 -14.38 30.83 -12.64
C GLY A 352 -15.54 30.14 -11.91
N ILE A 353 -15.28 29.30 -10.91
CA ILE A 353 -16.33 28.73 -10.05
C ILE A 353 -16.51 29.55 -8.78
N ARG A 354 -17.78 29.85 -8.46
CA ARG A 354 -18.20 30.50 -7.23
C ARG A 354 -18.68 29.45 -6.24
N VAL A 355 -18.14 29.46 -5.03
CA VAL A 355 -18.59 28.56 -3.95
C VAL A 355 -19.38 29.37 -2.93
N ASP A 356 -20.69 29.16 -2.89
CA ASP A 356 -21.57 29.81 -1.91
C ASP A 356 -21.67 28.93 -0.66
N THR A 357 -21.12 29.42 0.44
CA THR A 357 -21.18 28.75 1.74
C THR A 357 -22.49 29.07 2.46
N ARG A 358 -23.14 28.05 3.00
CA ARG A 358 -24.29 28.19 3.92
C ARG A 358 -24.03 27.35 5.17
N THR A 359 -24.31 27.90 6.33
CA THR A 359 -24.33 27.10 7.57
C THR A 359 -25.52 26.15 7.50
N ALA A 360 -25.27 24.86 7.71
CA ALA A 360 -26.34 23.87 7.77
C ALA A 360 -27.28 24.20 8.93
N GLY A 361 -28.57 24.39 8.63
CA GLY A 361 -29.58 24.66 9.65
C GLY A 361 -29.81 23.46 10.56
N ARG A 362 -29.81 23.67 11.87
CA ARG A 362 -30.22 22.63 12.83
C ARG A 362 -31.74 22.47 12.77
N ARG A 363 -32.21 21.23 12.57
CA ARG A 363 -33.63 20.89 12.72
C ARG A 363 -33.85 20.18 14.05
N SER A 364 -34.70 20.74 14.89
CA SER A 364 -35.15 20.07 16.11
C SER A 364 -36.21 19.03 15.75
N VAL A 365 -35.94 17.77 16.09
CA VAL A 365 -36.89 16.66 15.91
C VAL A 365 -37.46 16.30 17.28
N ARG A 366 -38.79 16.30 17.39
CA ARG A 366 -39.49 15.78 18.57
C ARG A 366 -39.92 14.35 18.27
N VAL A 367 -39.40 13.39 19.04
CA VAL A 367 -39.77 11.98 18.93
C VAL A 367 -40.63 11.61 20.13
N SER A 368 -41.78 10.99 19.87
CA SER A 368 -42.60 10.36 20.91
C SER A 368 -42.49 8.86 20.75
N VAL A 369 -41.98 8.17 21.77
CA VAL A 369 -41.85 6.71 21.78
C VAL A 369 -42.88 6.14 22.72
N ALA A 370 -43.75 5.27 22.20
CA ALA A 370 -44.66 4.47 23.02
C ALA A 370 -44.07 3.07 23.15
N LEU A 371 -43.75 2.65 24.38
CA LEU A 371 -43.24 1.31 24.67
C LEU A 371 -44.40 0.39 25.03
N VAL A 372 -44.52 -0.74 24.33
CA VAL A 372 -45.43 -1.82 24.69
C VAL A 372 -44.59 -2.93 25.30
N LEU A 373 -44.72 -3.13 26.61
CA LEU A 373 -43.97 -4.13 27.36
C LEU A 373 -44.85 -5.36 27.56
N GLY A 374 -44.35 -6.55 27.20
CA GLY A 374 -45.05 -7.82 27.45
C GLY A 374 -44.84 -8.30 28.88
N GLY A 375 -45.90 -8.77 29.55
CA GLY A 375 -45.83 -9.38 30.88
C GLY A 375 -46.87 -8.87 31.89
N THR A 376 -46.69 -9.22 33.16
CA THR A 376 -47.61 -8.89 34.29
C THR A 376 -47.34 -7.54 34.94
N GLY A 377 -46.43 -6.74 34.38
CA GLY A 377 -46.05 -5.41 34.87
C GLY A 377 -44.56 -5.32 35.16
N VAL A 378 -44.00 -4.12 34.96
CA VAL A 378 -42.60 -3.79 35.23
C VAL A 378 -42.56 -2.89 36.47
N SER A 379 -41.58 -3.07 37.35
CA SER A 379 -41.43 -2.20 38.53
C SER A 379 -41.06 -0.77 38.14
N GLY A 380 -41.39 0.23 38.95
CA GLY A 380 -41.10 1.65 38.64
C GLY A 380 -39.63 1.91 38.30
N ALA A 381 -38.70 1.39 39.12
CA ALA A 381 -37.26 1.54 38.90
C ALA A 381 -36.72 0.79 37.66
N GLU A 382 -37.45 -0.20 37.15
CA GLU A 382 -37.11 -0.90 35.91
C GLU A 382 -37.70 -0.20 34.69
N LEU A 383 -38.90 0.37 34.82
CA LEU A 383 -39.51 1.23 33.80
C LEU A 383 -38.67 2.48 33.56
N ASP A 384 -38.18 3.13 34.61
CA ASP A 384 -37.33 4.32 34.51
C ASP A 384 -36.03 3.98 33.75
N ARG A 385 -35.34 2.89 34.13
CA ARG A 385 -34.11 2.43 33.44
C ARG A 385 -34.34 2.12 31.96
N VAL A 386 -35.48 1.52 31.61
CA VAL A 386 -35.83 1.23 30.21
C VAL A 386 -36.11 2.53 29.46
N THR A 387 -36.83 3.46 30.08
CA THR A 387 -37.16 4.76 29.48
C THR A 387 -35.89 5.58 29.21
N ASP A 388 -35.03 5.73 30.21
CA ASP A 388 -33.75 6.44 30.10
C ASP A 388 -32.85 5.79 29.03
N GLY A 389 -32.74 4.46 29.04
CA GLY A 389 -31.93 3.72 28.08
C GLY A 389 -32.48 3.75 26.64
N VAL A 390 -33.77 3.98 26.45
CA VAL A 390 -34.37 4.20 25.13
C VAL A 390 -34.12 5.64 24.67
N GLU A 391 -34.33 6.61 25.56
CA GLU A 391 -34.08 8.02 25.27
C GLU A 391 -32.61 8.26 24.88
N GLU A 392 -31.67 7.73 25.64
CA GLU A 392 -30.23 7.86 25.37
C GLU A 392 -29.86 7.26 24.00
N ARG A 393 -30.35 6.06 23.68
CA ARG A 393 -30.04 5.39 22.40
C ARG A 393 -30.67 6.12 21.21
N VAL A 394 -31.90 6.60 21.34
CA VAL A 394 -32.57 7.36 20.27
C VAL A 394 -31.86 8.69 20.07
N ALA A 395 -31.52 9.40 21.15
CA ALA A 395 -30.77 10.65 21.08
C ALA A 395 -29.39 10.46 20.45
N ALA A 396 -28.65 9.43 20.87
CA ALA A 396 -27.35 9.10 20.29
C ALA A 396 -27.44 8.76 18.80
N LYS A 397 -28.45 7.97 18.39
CA LYS A 397 -28.67 7.62 16.98
C LYS A 397 -28.98 8.84 16.13
N LEU A 398 -29.84 9.74 16.61
CA LEU A 398 -30.17 10.98 15.90
C LEU A 398 -28.99 11.95 15.84
N ALA A 399 -28.17 12.03 16.89
CA ALA A 399 -26.98 12.88 16.93
C ALA A 399 -25.86 12.40 15.97
N ALA A 400 -25.82 11.10 15.70
CA ALA A 400 -24.87 10.44 14.80
C ALA A 400 -25.28 10.48 13.32
N LEU A 401 -26.48 10.98 12.97
CA LEU A 401 -26.90 11.11 11.58
C LEU A 401 -26.05 12.14 10.84
N GLU A 402 -25.67 11.79 9.60
CA GLU A 402 -25.06 12.73 8.66
C GLU A 402 -26.08 13.80 8.22
N PRO A 403 -25.62 15.01 7.86
CA PRO A 403 -26.50 16.01 7.25
C PRO A 403 -27.23 15.44 6.03
N GLY A 404 -28.53 15.72 5.92
CA GLY A 404 -29.36 15.21 4.81
C GLY A 404 -29.86 13.78 4.98
N ALA A 405 -29.44 13.04 6.02
CA ALA A 405 -29.92 11.68 6.25
C ALA A 405 -31.44 11.61 6.46
N LEU A 406 -32.08 10.64 5.81
CA LEU A 406 -33.52 10.41 5.94
C LEU A 406 -33.83 9.73 7.28
N ILE A 407 -34.60 10.41 8.11
CA ILE A 407 -35.19 9.81 9.32
C ILE A 407 -36.45 9.06 8.89
N ARG A 408 -36.40 7.72 8.93
CA ARG A 408 -37.58 6.87 8.71
C ARG A 408 -38.10 6.37 10.05
N SER A 409 -39.40 6.53 10.30
CA SER A 409 -40.05 5.81 11.39
C SER A 409 -40.10 4.32 11.04
N PRO A 410 -39.78 3.41 11.98
CA PRO A 410 -40.02 1.99 11.76
C PRO A 410 -41.52 1.78 11.50
N THR A 411 -41.85 1.08 10.41
CA THR A 411 -43.22 0.65 10.14
C THR A 411 -43.70 -0.21 11.31
N PRO A 412 -44.89 0.04 11.89
CA PRO A 412 -45.36 -0.77 13.01
C PRO A 412 -45.43 -2.23 12.57
N ARG A 413 -44.71 -3.12 13.26
CA ARG A 413 -45.01 -4.55 13.20
C ARG A 413 -46.36 -4.73 13.89
N SER A 414 -47.37 -5.14 13.13
CA SER A 414 -48.65 -5.59 13.68
C SER A 414 -48.39 -6.67 14.74
N PRO A 415 -49.19 -6.71 15.81
CA PRO A 415 -48.94 -7.52 17.01
C PRO A 415 -48.76 -9.02 16.73
#